data_AF-A0AB32W596-F1
#
_entry.id   AF-A0AB32W596-F1
#
_cell.length_a   1.000
_cell.length_b   1.000
_cell.length_c   1.000
_cell.angle_alpha   90.00
_cell.angle_beta   90.00
_cell.angle_gamma   90.00
#
_symmetry.space_group_name_H-M   'P 1'
#
loop_
_entity.id
_entity.type
_entity.pdbx_description
1 polymer ?
#
loop_
_entity_poly.entity_id
_entity_poly.type
_entity_poly.pdbx_seq_one_letter_code
_entity_poly.pdbx_strand_id
1 'polypeptide(L)'
;MEASELRIKTFIAHYPDLFSFVHLADDCIGLELLSWNDTLAVSQLEKNAFLQMEEDLKNNCLAFPIGFTRGFGLKRKCVEWLKEWQKPPYTSLYADASHLDPRTDVSEKRIVGVFHELLHLTIEKKTERQNVSNLLKPLSLPQKFTKVFERHPGIFYISKMCDTQTVVLREAYDCQRLIHRHPLVDIRERFASMMRKGFMDRSRGLYKKTANVGLEVPSKIVLGLI
;
A
#
# COMPACT_ATOMS: atom_id res chain seq x y z
N MET A 1 10.47 21.96 -12.18
CA MET A 1 11.29 21.38 -11.08
C MET A 1 11.30 22.30 -9.86
N GLU A 2 11.38 23.62 -10.03
CA GLU A 2 11.39 24.61 -8.92
C GLU A 2 10.13 24.64 -8.04
N ALA A 3 8.93 24.50 -8.60
CA ALA A 3 7.68 24.68 -7.83
C ALA A 3 7.47 23.62 -6.73
N SER A 4 7.88 22.37 -6.97
CA SER A 4 7.83 21.29 -5.98
C SER A 4 8.87 21.46 -4.88
N GLU A 5 10.06 21.94 -5.23
CA GLU A 5 11.15 22.16 -4.29
C GLU A 5 10.85 23.34 -3.34
N LEU A 6 10.29 24.43 -3.89
CA LEU A 6 9.80 25.56 -3.10
C LEU A 6 8.71 25.14 -2.11
N ARG A 7 7.78 24.27 -2.51
CA ARG A 7 6.73 23.75 -1.61
C ARG A 7 7.29 22.96 -0.44
N ILE A 8 8.32 22.15 -0.69
CA ILE A 8 8.96 21.33 0.36
C ILE A 8 9.71 22.23 1.35
N LYS A 9 10.49 23.21 0.85
CA LYS A 9 11.19 24.18 1.70
C LYS A 9 10.21 24.99 2.56
N THR A 10 9.11 25.46 1.97
CA THR A 10 8.07 26.16 2.73
C THR A 10 7.41 25.26 3.77
N PHE A 11 7.09 24.01 3.44
CA PHE A 11 6.48 23.08 4.39
C PHE A 11 7.39 22.80 5.59
N ILE A 12 8.67 22.50 5.34
CA ILE A 12 9.64 22.19 6.41
C ILE A 12 9.89 23.40 7.32
N ALA A 13 9.83 24.62 6.79
CA ALA A 13 9.94 25.83 7.60
C ALA A 13 8.83 25.97 8.67
N HIS A 14 7.70 25.25 8.53
CA HIS A 14 6.64 25.22 9.54
C HIS A 14 6.90 24.18 10.65
N TYR A 15 7.89 23.29 10.47
CA TYR A 15 8.24 22.23 11.42
C TYR A 15 9.75 22.21 11.73
N PRO A 16 10.34 23.34 12.14
CA PRO A 16 11.79 23.46 12.36
C PRO A 16 12.29 22.56 13.48
N ASP A 17 11.42 22.22 14.44
CA ASP A 17 11.76 21.36 15.57
C ASP A 17 11.79 19.87 15.21
N LEU A 18 11.21 19.50 14.06
CA LEU A 18 11.09 18.10 13.61
C LEU A 18 12.07 17.76 12.49
N PHE A 19 12.34 18.70 11.57
CA PHE A 19 13.11 18.41 10.36
C PHE A 19 14.17 19.47 10.07
N SER A 20 15.32 19.01 9.58
CA SER A 20 16.40 19.86 9.06
C SER A 20 16.84 19.42 7.67
N PHE A 21 17.38 20.34 6.89
CA PHE A 21 18.05 20.00 5.64
C PHE A 21 19.52 19.69 5.90
N VAL A 22 20.02 18.63 5.26
CA VAL A 22 21.42 18.19 5.34
C VAL A 22 22.01 18.00 3.95
N HIS A 23 23.30 18.27 3.78
CA HIS A 23 24.01 17.99 2.53
C HIS A 23 24.56 16.56 2.56
N LEU A 24 24.17 15.76 1.56
CA LEU A 24 24.64 14.40 1.36
C LEU A 24 25.91 14.40 0.49
N ALA A 25 26.61 13.26 0.44
CA ALA A 25 27.90 13.10 -0.23
C ALA A 25 27.92 13.43 -1.74
N ASP A 26 26.75 13.54 -2.38
CA ASP A 26 26.58 13.81 -3.82
C ASP A 26 25.97 15.22 -4.10
N ASP A 27 26.22 16.21 -3.24
CA ASP A 27 25.60 17.56 -3.25
C ASP A 27 24.06 17.57 -3.20
N CYS A 28 23.46 16.40 -2.94
CA CYS A 28 22.04 16.24 -2.80
C CYS A 28 21.58 16.80 -1.44
N ILE A 29 20.46 17.54 -1.45
CA ILE A 29 19.82 18.01 -0.22
C ILE A 29 18.97 16.86 0.34
N GLY A 30 19.37 16.35 1.49
CA GLY A 30 18.63 15.38 2.29
C GLY A 30 17.73 16.06 3.32
N LEU A 31 16.76 15.30 3.82
CA LEU A 31 15.92 15.67 4.94
C LEU A 31 16.29 14.79 6.14
N GLU A 32 16.71 15.40 7.24
CA GLU A 32 17.00 14.73 8.49
C GLU A 32 15.84 14.95 9.47
N LEU A 33 15.53 13.91 10.25
CA LEU A 33 14.54 13.96 11.32
C LEU A 33 15.28 14.25 12.63
N LEU A 34 15.00 15.41 13.23
CA LEU A 34 15.65 15.89 14.46
C LEU A 34 15.07 15.27 15.72
N SER A 35 13.75 15.07 15.74
CA SER A 35 13.02 14.56 16.90
C SER A 35 12.22 13.33 16.52
N TRP A 36 12.61 12.18 17.07
CA TRP A 36 11.87 10.94 16.94
C TRP A 36 10.67 10.91 17.91
N ASN A 37 9.51 10.47 17.44
CA ASN A 37 8.33 10.28 18.27
C ASN A 37 7.84 8.84 18.21
N ASP A 38 8.03 8.12 19.32
CA ASP A 38 7.65 6.70 19.44
C ASP A 38 6.15 6.45 19.30
N THR A 39 5.29 7.45 19.57
CA THR A 39 3.84 7.29 19.38
C THR A 39 3.46 7.23 17.90
N LEU A 40 4.31 7.73 17.01
CA LEU A 40 4.12 7.64 15.56
C LEU A 40 4.77 6.39 14.98
N ALA A 41 5.78 5.84 15.65
CA ALA A 41 6.54 4.65 15.28
C ALA A 41 5.82 3.33 15.61
N VAL A 42 4.51 3.29 15.33
CA VAL A 42 3.66 2.12 15.61
C VAL A 42 3.21 1.51 14.29
N SER A 43 3.58 0.26 14.05
CA SER A 43 3.19 -0.49 12.86
C SER A 43 1.68 -0.71 12.81
N GLN A 44 1.16 -0.93 11.60
CA GLN A 44 -0.25 -1.25 11.41
C GLN A 44 -0.63 -2.55 12.11
N LEU A 45 0.29 -3.52 12.21
CA LEU A 45 0.05 -4.77 12.94
C LEU A 45 -0.14 -4.52 14.44
N GLU A 46 0.72 -3.69 15.05
CA GLU A 46 0.58 -3.28 16.46
C GLU A 46 -0.72 -2.51 16.71
N LYS A 47 -1.07 -1.57 15.81
CA LYS A 47 -2.35 -0.83 15.86
C LYS A 47 -3.56 -1.77 15.82
N ASN A 48 -3.54 -2.76 14.93
CA ASN A 48 -4.62 -3.72 14.80
C ASN A 48 -4.75 -4.59 16.06
N ALA A 49 -3.62 -4.99 16.67
CA ALA A 49 -3.62 -5.79 17.89
C ALA A 49 -4.21 -5.03 19.08
N PHE A 50 -3.88 -3.75 19.22
CA PHE A 50 -4.42 -2.89 20.28
C PHE A 50 -5.96 -2.80 20.25
N LEU A 51 -6.55 -2.88 19.05
CA LEU A 51 -8.01 -2.86 18.87
C LEU A 51 -8.68 -4.20 19.15
N GLN A 52 -7.94 -5.31 19.14
CA GLN A 52 -8.52 -6.67 19.15
C GLN A 52 -8.27 -7.43 20.46
N MET A 53 -7.07 -7.40 21.07
CA MET A 53 -6.76 -8.10 22.33
C MET A 53 -5.56 -7.48 23.08
N GLU A 54 -5.70 -7.20 24.38
CA GLU A 54 -4.60 -6.67 25.22
C GLU A 54 -3.51 -7.71 25.58
N GLU A 55 -3.81 -9.01 25.53
CA GLU A 55 -2.89 -10.07 25.99
C GLU A 55 -1.74 -10.36 25.00
N ASP A 56 -1.98 -10.26 23.68
CA ASP A 56 -0.96 -10.53 22.66
C ASP A 56 0.14 -9.45 22.61
N LEU A 57 -0.21 -8.21 23.00
CA LEU A 57 0.76 -7.12 23.18
C LEU A 57 1.74 -7.40 24.32
N LYS A 58 1.29 -8.03 25.42
CA LYS A 58 2.14 -8.28 26.60
C LYS A 58 3.26 -9.28 26.32
N ASN A 59 3.03 -10.25 25.43
CA ASN A 59 4.06 -11.22 25.04
C ASN A 59 4.77 -10.86 23.72
N ASN A 60 4.41 -9.73 23.11
CA ASN A 60 4.90 -9.28 21.79
C ASN A 60 4.75 -10.35 20.68
N CYS A 61 3.79 -11.28 20.85
CA CYS A 61 3.56 -12.41 19.95
C CYS A 61 2.50 -12.05 18.89
N LEU A 62 2.74 -10.95 18.16
CA LEU A 62 1.76 -10.47 17.17
C LEU A 62 1.68 -11.43 15.97
N ALA A 63 0.47 -11.90 15.69
CA ALA A 63 0.15 -12.77 14.57
C ALA A 63 -0.36 -11.96 13.37
N PHE A 64 0.09 -12.31 12.17
CA PHE A 64 -0.47 -11.72 10.95
C PHE A 64 -1.86 -12.30 10.65
N PRO A 65 -2.82 -11.48 10.22
CA PRO A 65 -4.07 -11.99 9.66
C PRO A 65 -3.81 -12.86 8.43
N ILE A 66 -4.38 -14.06 8.45
CA ILE A 66 -4.20 -15.05 7.38
C ILE A 66 -5.52 -15.24 6.63
N GLY A 67 -5.50 -15.03 5.32
CA GLY A 67 -6.63 -15.26 4.43
C GLY A 67 -6.26 -16.20 3.29
N PHE A 68 -7.09 -17.22 3.06
CA PHE A 68 -6.99 -18.08 1.88
C PHE A 68 -8.26 -18.00 1.04
N THR A 69 -8.14 -18.27 -0.26
CA THR A 69 -9.31 -18.38 -1.14
C THR A 69 -10.17 -19.56 -0.71
N ARG A 70 -11.49 -19.45 -0.86
CA ARG A 70 -12.41 -20.55 -0.57
C ARG A 70 -11.99 -21.81 -1.34
N GLY A 71 -11.90 -22.95 -0.64
CA GLY A 71 -11.46 -24.22 -1.21
C GLY A 71 -9.94 -24.42 -1.27
N PHE A 72 -9.14 -23.48 -0.76
CA PHE A 72 -7.70 -23.65 -0.64
C PHE A 72 -7.37 -24.63 0.49
N GLY A 73 -7.11 -25.89 0.13
CA GLY A 73 -6.74 -26.94 1.08
C GLY A 73 -5.26 -26.88 1.44
N LEU A 74 -4.93 -26.29 2.59
CA LEU A 74 -3.59 -26.43 3.16
C LEU A 74 -3.38 -27.85 3.69
N LYS A 75 -2.22 -28.44 3.36
CA LYS A 75 -1.77 -29.68 4.00
C LYS A 75 -1.54 -29.42 5.49
N ARG A 76 -1.81 -30.41 6.36
CA ARG A 76 -1.63 -30.27 7.83
C ARG A 76 -0.25 -29.73 8.21
N LYS A 77 0.80 -30.25 7.57
CA LYS A 77 2.19 -29.79 7.76
C LYS A 77 2.36 -28.28 7.49
N CYS A 78 1.67 -27.73 6.50
CA CYS A 78 1.74 -26.31 6.19
C CYS A 78 1.00 -25.47 7.25
N VAL A 79 -0.11 -25.99 7.79
CA VAL A 79 -0.84 -25.34 8.89
C VAL A 79 -0.01 -25.34 10.17
N GLU A 80 0.61 -26.48 10.50
CA GLU A 80 1.52 -26.60 11.65
C GLU A 80 2.72 -25.66 11.51
N TRP A 81 3.38 -25.68 10.34
CA TRP A 81 4.49 -24.76 10.07
C TRP A 81 4.06 -23.29 10.21
N LEU A 82 2.90 -22.90 9.67
CA LEU A 82 2.41 -21.53 9.76
C LEU A 82 2.14 -21.13 11.22
N LYS A 83 1.59 -22.05 12.03
CA LYS A 83 1.39 -21.81 13.46
C LYS A 83 2.71 -21.61 14.19
N GLU A 84 3.70 -22.46 13.96
CA GLU A 84 5.03 -22.31 14.56
C GLU A 84 5.71 -21.01 14.12
N TRP A 85 5.62 -20.66 12.83
CA TRP A 85 6.19 -19.43 12.28
C TRP A 85 5.53 -18.15 12.85
N GLN A 86 4.26 -18.19 13.26
CA GLN A 86 3.61 -17.04 13.88
C GLN A 86 3.98 -16.82 15.36
N LYS A 87 4.49 -17.83 16.07
CA LYS A 87 4.80 -17.73 17.51
C LYS A 87 5.94 -16.78 17.91
N PRO A 88 7.06 -16.65 17.16
CA PRO A 88 8.17 -15.81 17.58
C PRO A 88 7.75 -14.35 17.77
N PRO A 89 8.44 -13.57 18.61
CA PRO A 89 8.09 -12.18 18.86
C PRO A 89 8.14 -11.35 17.56
N TYR A 90 7.25 -10.37 17.46
CA TYR A 90 7.26 -9.42 16.36
C TYR A 90 8.34 -8.35 16.57
N THR A 91 9.15 -8.10 15.55
CA THR A 91 10.11 -6.99 15.54
C THR A 91 9.58 -5.91 14.61
N SER A 92 9.28 -4.73 15.15
CA SER A 92 8.75 -3.59 14.40
C SER A 92 9.73 -3.11 13.33
N LEU A 93 9.18 -2.55 12.23
CA LEU A 93 9.97 -1.88 11.19
C LEU A 93 10.80 -0.72 11.76
N TYR A 94 10.25 -0.04 12.76
CA TYR A 94 10.82 1.15 13.38
C TYR A 94 11.86 0.84 14.47
N ALA A 95 12.03 -0.44 14.83
CA ALA A 95 13.02 -0.88 15.79
C ALA A 95 14.34 -1.27 15.11
N ASP A 96 15.46 -1.12 15.84
CA ASP A 96 16.74 -1.65 15.40
C ASP A 96 16.72 -3.18 15.37
N ALA A 97 17.15 -3.73 14.24
CA ALA A 97 17.19 -5.16 13.97
C ALA A 97 18.55 -5.62 13.44
N SER A 98 19.59 -4.80 13.59
CA SER A 98 20.97 -5.10 13.21
C SER A 98 21.50 -6.41 13.82
N HIS A 99 20.95 -6.79 14.98
CA HIS A 99 21.33 -7.98 15.74
C HIS A 99 20.65 -9.28 15.28
N LEU A 100 19.63 -9.21 14.40
CA LEU A 100 18.89 -10.41 13.98
C LEU A 100 19.70 -11.24 12.97
N ASP A 101 19.76 -12.55 13.17
CA ASP A 101 20.32 -13.47 12.17
C ASP A 101 19.35 -13.62 10.98
N PRO A 102 19.77 -13.26 9.74
CA PRO A 102 18.95 -13.38 8.53
C PRO A 102 18.41 -14.77 8.22
N ARG A 103 18.94 -15.83 8.87
CA ARG A 103 18.52 -17.23 8.66
C ARG A 103 17.38 -17.67 9.58
N THR A 104 16.94 -16.83 10.50
CA THR A 104 15.92 -17.17 11.50
C THR A 104 14.51 -16.83 11.04
N ASP A 105 13.52 -17.55 11.59
CA ASP A 105 12.10 -17.23 11.38
C ASP A 105 11.75 -15.84 11.94
N VAL A 106 12.46 -15.36 12.96
CA VAL A 106 12.30 -13.98 13.49
C VAL A 106 12.67 -12.95 12.43
N SER A 107 13.81 -13.13 11.74
CA SER A 107 14.19 -12.24 10.64
C SER A 107 13.20 -12.34 9.47
N GLU A 108 12.72 -13.54 9.13
CA GLU A 108 11.69 -13.70 8.09
C GLU A 108 10.38 -12.99 8.49
N LYS A 109 9.96 -13.13 9.75
CA LYS A 109 8.78 -12.46 10.31
C LYS A 109 8.90 -10.94 10.27
N ARG A 110 10.08 -10.39 10.57
CA ARG A 110 10.36 -8.96 10.40
C ARG A 110 10.21 -8.52 8.94
N ILE A 111 10.77 -9.26 7.99
CA ILE A 111 10.66 -8.94 6.55
C ILE A 111 9.19 -8.92 6.11
N VAL A 112 8.38 -9.89 6.56
CA VAL A 112 6.93 -9.86 6.35
C VAL A 112 6.31 -8.59 6.93
N GLY A 113 6.69 -8.22 8.16
CA GLY A 113 6.26 -6.99 8.82
C GLY A 113 6.58 -5.72 8.04
N VAL A 114 7.78 -5.63 7.47
CA VAL A 114 8.20 -4.51 6.62
C VAL A 114 7.28 -4.36 5.41
N PHE A 115 6.98 -5.46 4.71
CA PHE A 115 6.10 -5.40 3.54
C PHE A 115 4.63 -5.22 3.89
N HIS A 116 4.20 -5.74 5.04
CA HIS A 116 2.87 -5.49 5.56
C HIS A 116 2.65 -3.99 5.78
N GLU A 117 3.61 -3.32 6.44
CA GLU A 117 3.57 -1.87 6.66
C GLU A 117 3.64 -1.10 5.35
N LEU A 118 4.62 -1.42 4.49
CA LEU A 118 4.79 -0.75 3.20
C LEU A 118 3.53 -0.81 2.35
N LEU A 119 2.88 -1.98 2.28
CA LEU A 119 1.64 -2.12 1.53
C LEU A 119 0.52 -1.34 2.20
N HIS A 120 0.46 -1.25 3.52
CA HIS A 120 -0.48 -0.38 4.21
C HIS A 120 -0.30 1.11 3.92
N LEU A 121 0.91 1.56 3.60
CA LEU A 121 1.13 2.93 3.14
C LEU A 121 0.60 3.18 1.72
N THR A 122 0.42 2.13 0.91
CA THR A 122 -0.14 2.28 -0.44
C THR A 122 -1.67 2.41 -0.41
N ILE A 123 -2.20 3.25 -1.31
CA ILE A 123 -3.64 3.52 -1.41
C ILE A 123 -4.45 2.25 -1.67
N GLU A 124 -3.97 1.39 -2.56
CA GLU A 124 -4.65 0.15 -2.93
C GLU A 124 -4.10 -1.08 -2.21
N LYS A 125 -3.23 -0.94 -1.22
CA LYS A 125 -2.66 -2.09 -0.48
C LYS A 125 -1.97 -3.11 -1.40
N LYS A 126 -1.38 -2.61 -2.49
CA LYS A 126 -0.67 -3.39 -3.51
C LYS A 126 0.36 -2.54 -4.23
N THR A 127 1.38 -3.20 -4.77
CA THR A 127 2.43 -2.56 -5.58
C THR A 127 3.05 -3.57 -6.54
N GLU A 128 3.69 -3.09 -7.60
CA GLU A 128 4.47 -3.96 -8.48
C GLU A 128 5.67 -4.54 -7.74
N ARG A 129 5.97 -5.82 -7.98
CA ARG A 129 7.11 -6.50 -7.34
C ARG A 129 8.43 -5.77 -7.62
N GLN A 130 8.57 -5.17 -8.79
CA GLN A 130 9.76 -4.40 -9.15
C GLN A 130 9.95 -3.16 -8.27
N ASN A 131 8.87 -2.48 -7.86
CA ASN A 131 8.95 -1.34 -6.95
C ASN A 131 9.50 -1.75 -5.59
N VAL A 132 9.15 -2.95 -5.13
CA VAL A 132 9.67 -3.50 -3.87
C VAL A 132 11.16 -3.80 -3.97
N SER A 133 11.63 -4.33 -5.12
CA SER A 133 13.06 -4.57 -5.37
C SER A 133 13.91 -3.30 -5.23
N ASN A 134 13.36 -2.14 -5.60
CA ASN A 134 14.05 -0.85 -5.47
C ASN A 134 14.22 -0.42 -4.01
N LEU A 135 13.42 -0.95 -3.08
CA LEU A 135 13.46 -0.63 -1.65
C LEU A 135 14.45 -1.50 -0.85
N LEU A 136 15.17 -2.41 -1.51
CA LEU A 136 16.14 -3.31 -0.87
C LEU A 136 17.16 -2.56 -0.03
N LYS A 137 17.83 -1.57 -0.63
CA LYS A 137 18.89 -0.79 0.02
C LYS A 137 18.38 0.09 1.17
N PRO A 138 17.35 0.94 0.98
CA PRO A 138 16.90 1.83 2.06
C PRO A 138 16.29 1.10 3.25
N LEU A 139 15.78 -0.12 3.07
CA LEU A 139 15.19 -0.93 4.15
C LEU A 139 16.15 -2.00 4.69
N SER A 140 17.41 -2.02 4.26
CA SER A 140 18.43 -2.99 4.66
C SER A 140 17.97 -4.45 4.55
N LEU A 141 17.27 -4.77 3.45
CA LEU A 141 16.67 -6.09 3.25
C LEU A 141 17.67 -7.09 2.62
N PRO A 142 17.60 -8.40 2.98
CA PRO A 142 18.46 -9.41 2.36
C PRO A 142 18.21 -9.56 0.86
N GLN A 143 19.23 -9.89 0.07
CA GLN A 143 19.13 -9.99 -1.41
C GLN A 143 18.02 -10.92 -1.91
N LYS A 144 17.65 -11.96 -1.15
CA LYS A 144 16.62 -12.95 -1.49
C LYS A 144 15.29 -12.71 -0.78
N PHE A 145 15.01 -11.48 -0.32
CA PHE A 145 13.79 -11.15 0.44
C PHE A 145 12.50 -11.45 -0.34
N THR A 146 12.50 -11.35 -1.68
CA THR A 146 11.26 -11.45 -2.46
C THR A 146 10.60 -12.83 -2.37
N LYS A 147 11.35 -13.86 -1.96
CA LYS A 147 10.82 -15.21 -1.69
C LYS A 147 9.75 -15.24 -0.60
N VAL A 148 9.71 -14.20 0.23
CA VAL A 148 8.73 -14.07 1.31
C VAL A 148 7.30 -14.05 0.76
N PHE A 149 7.09 -13.48 -0.43
CA PHE A 149 5.77 -13.38 -1.04
C PHE A 149 5.23 -14.74 -1.46
N GLU A 150 6.08 -15.63 -1.98
CA GLU A 150 5.69 -17.01 -2.30
C GLU A 150 5.59 -17.91 -1.07
N ARG A 151 6.41 -17.66 -0.03
CA ARG A 151 6.40 -18.44 1.22
C ARG A 151 5.19 -18.15 2.10
N HIS A 152 4.64 -16.94 2.01
CA HIS A 152 3.52 -16.47 2.83
C HIS A 152 2.25 -16.18 2.00
N PRO A 153 1.70 -17.16 1.27
CA PRO A 153 0.57 -16.96 0.37
C PRO A 153 -0.75 -16.69 1.10
N GLY A 154 -0.79 -16.79 2.44
CA GLY A 154 -1.93 -16.42 3.27
C GLY A 154 -1.94 -14.94 3.67
N ILE A 155 -0.80 -14.26 3.56
CA ILE A 155 -0.65 -12.83 3.85
C ILE A 155 -0.58 -12.05 2.54
N PHE A 156 0.24 -12.53 1.60
CA PHE A 156 0.44 -11.90 0.30
C PHE A 156 -0.20 -12.71 -0.81
N TYR A 157 -0.66 -12.00 -1.83
CA TYR A 157 -1.09 -12.56 -3.10
C TYR A 157 -0.23 -11.95 -4.22
N ILE A 158 0.29 -12.80 -5.10
CA ILE A 158 0.99 -12.35 -6.31
C ILE A 158 0.04 -12.51 -7.48
N SER A 159 -0.38 -11.38 -8.04
CA SER A 159 -1.08 -11.36 -9.33
C SER A 159 -0.05 -11.27 -10.45
N LYS A 160 -0.15 -12.14 -11.45
CA LYS A 160 0.65 -12.06 -12.68
C LYS A 160 -0.28 -11.69 -13.83
N MET A 161 -0.06 -10.50 -14.38
CA MET A 161 -0.77 -10.01 -15.57
C MET A 161 0.27 -9.64 -16.61
N CYS A 162 0.29 -10.35 -17.74
CA CYS A 162 1.36 -10.27 -18.74
C CYS A 162 2.74 -10.44 -18.07
N ASP A 163 3.62 -9.47 -18.25
CA ASP A 163 4.97 -9.43 -17.65
C ASP A 163 5.02 -8.72 -16.30
N THR A 164 3.89 -8.17 -15.82
CA THR A 164 3.81 -7.45 -14.56
C THR A 164 3.38 -8.38 -13.43
N GLN A 165 4.20 -8.43 -12.38
CA GLN A 165 3.85 -9.08 -11.12
C GLN A 165 3.47 -8.02 -10.09
N THR A 166 2.26 -8.12 -9.54
CA THR A 166 1.76 -7.23 -8.48
C THR A 166 1.63 -8.01 -7.18
N VAL A 167 2.26 -7.51 -6.12
CA VAL A 167 2.07 -8.02 -4.77
C VAL A 167 0.89 -7.28 -4.13
N VAL A 168 -0.04 -8.03 -3.56
CA VAL A 168 -1.26 -7.53 -2.94
C VAL A 168 -1.33 -8.05 -1.51
N LEU A 169 -1.70 -7.19 -0.56
CA LEU A 169 -1.95 -7.56 0.83
C LEU A 169 -3.35 -8.19 0.95
N ARG A 170 -3.45 -9.45 1.38
CA ARG A 170 -4.72 -10.19 1.36
C ARG A 170 -5.74 -9.68 2.36
N GLU A 171 -5.32 -9.38 3.59
CA GLU A 171 -6.21 -8.90 4.66
C GLU A 171 -6.94 -7.60 4.30
N ALA A 172 -6.41 -6.82 3.35
CA ALA A 172 -7.02 -5.59 2.91
C ALA A 172 -8.21 -5.80 1.95
N TYR A 173 -8.43 -7.03 1.49
CA TYR A 173 -9.43 -7.34 0.46
C TYR A 173 -10.41 -8.39 0.93
N ASP A 174 -11.70 -8.11 0.71
CA ASP A 174 -12.74 -9.14 0.70
C ASP A 174 -13.03 -9.53 -0.74
N CYS A 175 -12.62 -10.76 -1.10
CA CYS A 175 -12.67 -11.30 -2.45
C CYS A 175 -11.90 -10.43 -3.47
N GLN A 176 -12.59 -9.53 -4.17
CA GLN A 176 -12.00 -8.61 -5.16
C GLN A 176 -12.13 -7.14 -4.75
N ARG A 177 -12.71 -6.85 -3.59
CA ARG A 177 -13.02 -5.48 -3.14
C ARG A 177 -12.10 -5.10 -1.99
N LEU A 178 -11.44 -3.96 -2.14
CA LEU A 178 -10.67 -3.33 -1.07
C LEU A 178 -11.64 -2.96 0.06
N ILE A 179 -11.34 -3.38 1.29
CA ILE A 179 -12.21 -3.18 2.47
C ILE A 179 -12.29 -1.69 2.81
N HIS A 180 -11.14 -1.04 2.97
CA HIS A 180 -11.04 0.39 3.25
C HIS A 180 -10.68 1.16 1.98
N ARG A 181 -11.70 1.68 1.28
CA ARG A 181 -11.52 2.38 0.01
C ARG A 181 -11.20 3.85 0.23
N HIS A 182 -10.10 4.30 -0.37
CA HIS A 182 -9.76 5.71 -0.45
C HIS A 182 -10.52 6.37 -1.62
N PRO A 183 -10.97 7.63 -1.53
CA PRO A 183 -11.70 8.32 -2.61
C PRO A 183 -10.97 8.32 -3.96
N LEU A 184 -9.62 8.35 -3.95
CA LEU A 184 -8.82 8.28 -5.16
C LEU A 184 -8.98 6.96 -5.93
N VAL A 185 -9.29 5.86 -5.24
CA VAL A 185 -9.58 4.56 -5.87
C VAL A 185 -10.87 4.68 -6.68
N ASP A 186 -11.91 5.26 -6.10
CA ASP A 186 -13.20 5.44 -6.77
C ASP A 186 -13.10 6.36 -7.99
N ILE A 187 -12.35 7.47 -7.86
CA ILE A 187 -12.08 8.39 -8.98
C ILE A 187 -11.35 7.65 -10.10
N ARG A 188 -10.33 6.85 -9.78
CA ARG A 188 -9.54 6.11 -10.76
C ARG A 188 -10.36 5.02 -11.46
N GLU A 189 -11.20 4.29 -10.71
CA GLU A 189 -12.10 3.30 -11.27
C GLU A 189 -13.15 3.93 -12.20
N ARG A 190 -13.74 5.06 -11.79
CA ARG A 190 -14.67 5.83 -12.63
C ARG A 190 -14.00 6.30 -13.91
N PHE A 191 -12.79 6.85 -13.81
CA PHE A 191 -12.01 7.27 -14.97
C PHE A 191 -11.72 6.11 -15.92
N ALA A 192 -11.24 4.97 -15.40
CA ALA A 192 -10.98 3.77 -16.18
C ALA A 192 -12.25 3.21 -16.85
N SER A 193 -13.40 3.28 -16.17
CA SER A 193 -14.70 2.90 -16.73
C SER A 193 -15.09 3.81 -17.91
N MET A 194 -14.96 5.14 -17.76
CA MET A 194 -15.24 6.09 -18.84
C MET A 194 -14.30 5.90 -20.03
N MET A 195 -13.02 5.64 -19.80
CA MET A 195 -12.05 5.37 -20.86
C MET A 195 -12.40 4.10 -21.65
N ARG A 196 -12.76 3.01 -20.96
CA ARG A 196 -13.22 1.77 -21.60
C ARG A 196 -14.48 1.99 -22.43
N LYS A 197 -15.46 2.71 -21.89
CA LYS A 197 -16.69 3.05 -22.61
C LYS A 197 -16.40 3.89 -23.85
N GLY A 198 -15.60 4.96 -23.71
CA GLY A 198 -15.25 5.83 -24.84
C GLY A 198 -14.40 5.13 -25.91
N PHE A 199 -13.60 4.12 -25.55
CA PHE A 199 -12.90 3.27 -26.50
C PHE A 199 -13.88 2.38 -27.28
N MET A 200 -14.83 1.74 -26.58
CA MET A 200 -15.87 0.91 -27.20
C MET A 200 -16.83 1.71 -28.08
N ASP A 201 -17.19 2.93 -27.67
CA ASP A 201 -18.05 3.82 -28.45
C ASP A 201 -17.34 4.29 -29.73
N ARG A 202 -16.01 4.48 -29.66
CA ARG A 202 -15.18 4.76 -30.85
C ARG A 202 -15.09 3.57 -31.80
N SER A 203 -14.83 2.37 -31.29
CA SER A 203 -14.76 1.16 -32.13
C SER A 203 -16.11 0.80 -32.77
N ARG A 204 -17.23 1.18 -32.14
CA ARG A 204 -18.60 1.03 -32.67
C ARG A 204 -19.07 2.19 -33.56
N GLY A 205 -18.25 3.23 -33.76
CA GLY A 205 -18.62 4.40 -34.59
C GLY A 205 -19.67 5.34 -33.97
N LEU A 206 -19.98 5.20 -32.67
CA LEU A 206 -21.03 5.94 -31.98
C LEU A 206 -20.64 7.38 -31.62
N TYR A 207 -19.35 7.74 -31.71
CA TYR A 207 -18.86 9.10 -31.45
C TYR A 207 -19.42 10.15 -32.42
N LYS A 208 -19.95 9.75 -33.59
CA LYS A 208 -20.59 10.65 -34.56
C LYS A 208 -22.05 10.99 -34.20
N LYS A 209 -22.69 10.22 -33.31
CA LYS A 209 -24.13 10.37 -33.01
C LYS A 209 -24.43 11.46 -31.99
N THR A 210 -23.46 11.80 -31.13
CA THR A 210 -23.60 12.82 -30.07
C THR A 210 -23.30 14.24 -30.53
N ALA A 211 -22.66 14.44 -31.69
CA ALA A 211 -22.42 15.79 -32.24
C ALA A 211 -23.68 16.45 -32.83
N ASN A 212 -24.76 15.69 -33.05
CA ASN A 212 -26.02 16.18 -33.64
C ASN A 212 -27.16 16.40 -32.64
N VAL A 213 -26.92 16.28 -31.32
CA VAL A 213 -27.91 16.68 -30.32
C VAL A 213 -27.64 18.14 -29.99
N GLY A 214 -28.33 19.01 -30.73
CA GLY A 214 -28.09 20.45 -30.82
C GLY A 214 -28.26 21.22 -29.52
N LEU A 215 -27.51 22.32 -29.47
CA LEU A 215 -27.85 23.54 -28.75
C LEU A 215 -29.22 24.05 -29.25
N GLU A 216 -30.32 23.54 -28.69
CA GLU A 216 -31.59 24.26 -28.76
C GLU A 216 -31.71 25.18 -27.54
N VAL A 217 -31.39 26.45 -27.78
CA VAL A 217 -31.69 27.56 -26.87
C VAL A 217 -33.20 27.79 -26.90
N PRO A 218 -33.93 27.73 -25.75
CA PRO A 218 -35.35 28.06 -25.76
C PRO A 218 -35.50 29.56 -25.94
N SER A 219 -35.91 29.96 -27.15
CA SER A 219 -36.27 31.34 -27.45
C SER A 219 -37.67 31.66 -26.90
N LYS A 220 -37.72 32.69 -26.05
CA LYS A 220 -38.81 33.66 -25.84
C LYS A 220 -40.22 33.10 -25.58
N ILE A 221 -40.70 33.31 -24.36
CA ILE A 221 -42.12 33.59 -24.11
C ILE A 221 -42.22 35.08 -23.77
N VAL A 222 -42.83 35.85 -24.69
CA VAL A 222 -43.24 37.24 -24.46
C VAL A 222 -44.71 37.23 -23.98
N LEU A 223 -44.91 37.98 -22.91
CA LEU A 223 -46.12 38.49 -22.25
C LEU A 223 -47.44 38.54 -23.03
N GLY A 224 -48.54 38.30 -22.29
CA GLY A 224 -49.90 38.72 -22.63
C GLY A 224 -50.83 38.74 -21.41
N LEU A 225 -51.00 39.94 -20.85
CA LEU A 225 -52.07 40.47 -19.98
C LEU A 225 -53.28 39.55 -19.66
N ILE A 226 -53.61 39.43 -18.37
CA ILE A 226 -54.66 40.18 -17.62
C ILE A 226 -54.32 40.09 -16.13
#